data_AF-A0A3D4NYI7-F1
#
_entry.id   AF-A0A3D4NYI7-F1
#
_cell.length_a   1.000
_cell.length_b   1.000
_cell.length_c   1.000
_cell.angle_alpha   90.00
_cell.angle_beta   90.00
_cell.angle_gamma   90.00
#
_symmetry.space_group_name_H-M   'P 1'
#
loop_
_entity.id
_entity.type
_entity.pdbx_description
1 polymer ?
#
loop_
_entity_poly.entity_id
_entity_poly.type
_entity_poly.pdbx_seq_one_letter_code
_entity_poly.pdbx_strand_id
1 'polypeptide(L)'
;MTAAEKNQVTWLVEQSMLHAARQRAKLYSGQGRMWQQPYAHTRPRDASALASVWFTAYPASIITREDGTVLEALGDETLWHALSKIGIQGIHNGPLKRSGGLKGGEFTPTIDGNFDRISFDIDPQLGTDAQLHALTRMAAAHNAVIIDDVIPSHTGKGADFRLAEMAYEDYPGLYHMVEIREEDWPLLPEIAEGRDAQNLSPPQVDILRDKHYIVGQLQRVIFFEPGVKETDWSATPVVVG
;
A
#
# COMPACT_ATOMS: atom_id res chain seq x y z
N MET A 1 15.94 6.04 -24.23
CA MET A 1 14.92 7.06 -23.88
C MET A 1 14.45 7.85 -25.09
N THR A 2 13.49 7.28 -25.82
CA THR A 2 12.59 7.97 -26.77
C THR A 2 11.77 9.06 -26.04
N ALA A 3 11.13 9.96 -26.80
CA ALA A 3 10.24 10.97 -26.20
C ALA A 3 9.03 10.34 -25.47
N ALA A 4 8.54 9.20 -25.97
CA ALA A 4 7.47 8.44 -25.33
C ALA A 4 7.93 7.83 -23.99
N GLU A 5 9.13 7.24 -23.94
CA GLU A 5 9.74 6.73 -22.70
C GLU A 5 9.92 7.84 -21.65
N LYS A 6 10.39 9.03 -22.06
CA LYS A 6 10.55 10.17 -21.15
C LYS A 6 9.20 10.64 -20.58
N ASN A 7 8.16 10.69 -21.41
CA ASN A 7 6.82 11.06 -20.96
C ASN A 7 6.25 10.03 -19.97
N GLN A 8 6.47 8.73 -20.22
CA GLN A 8 6.04 7.67 -19.32
C GLN A 8 6.74 7.74 -17.96
N VAL A 9 8.07 7.87 -17.94
CA VAL A 9 8.83 7.99 -16.68
C VAL A 9 8.38 9.23 -15.90
N THR A 10 8.17 10.35 -16.59
CA THR A 10 7.69 11.59 -15.94
C THR A 10 6.33 11.37 -15.29
N TRP A 11 5.40 10.75 -16.00
CA TRP A 11 4.09 10.42 -15.46
C TRP A 11 4.19 9.46 -14.27
N LEU A 12 5.03 8.42 -14.34
CA LEU A 12 5.24 7.51 -13.21
C LEU A 12 5.79 8.26 -11.98
N VAL A 13 6.77 9.14 -12.15
CA VAL A 13 7.30 9.95 -11.05
C VAL A 13 6.20 10.82 -10.42
N GLU A 14 5.34 11.42 -11.23
CA GLU A 14 4.19 12.20 -10.75
C GLU A 14 3.17 11.35 -9.95
N GLN A 15 3.02 10.07 -10.29
CA GLN A 15 2.13 9.14 -9.58
C GLN A 15 2.77 8.47 -8.36
N SER A 16 4.09 8.63 -8.15
CA SER A 16 4.85 7.85 -7.17
C SER A 16 4.73 8.37 -5.73
N MET A 17 4.69 7.45 -4.75
CA MET A 17 4.65 7.84 -3.34
C MET A 17 5.99 8.39 -2.87
N LEU A 18 7.13 7.91 -3.39
CA LEU A 18 8.44 8.48 -3.03
C LEU A 18 8.54 9.95 -3.43
N HIS A 19 8.09 10.30 -4.64
CA HIS A 19 8.03 11.71 -5.06
C HIS A 19 7.07 12.51 -4.19
N ALA A 20 5.84 12.02 -3.98
CA ALA A 20 4.85 12.69 -3.15
C ALA A 20 5.34 12.92 -1.71
N ALA A 21 6.04 11.93 -1.13
CA ALA A 21 6.64 12.02 0.19
C ALA A 21 7.71 13.11 0.25
N ARG A 22 8.59 13.20 -0.77
CA ARG A 22 9.60 14.28 -0.89
C ARG A 22 8.95 15.66 -0.96
N GLN A 23 7.85 15.83 -1.70
CA GLN A 23 7.15 17.12 -1.74
C GLN A 23 6.51 17.46 -0.39
N ARG A 24 5.82 16.52 0.24
CA ARG A 24 5.18 16.71 1.55
C ARG A 24 6.21 16.98 2.65
N ALA A 25 7.37 16.32 2.58
CA ALA A 25 8.46 16.51 3.53
C ALA A 25 8.96 17.96 3.56
N LYS A 26 8.97 18.69 2.44
CA LYS A 26 9.34 20.11 2.40
C LYS A 26 8.44 21.00 3.25
N LEU A 27 7.18 20.59 3.44
CA LEU A 27 6.16 21.36 4.18
C LEU A 27 6.09 21.00 5.67
N TYR A 28 6.64 19.85 6.08
CA TYR A 28 6.42 19.28 7.41
C TYR A 28 7.73 18.94 8.15
N SER A 29 8.80 18.60 7.45
CA SER A 29 10.07 18.13 8.04
C SER A 29 10.82 19.22 8.79
N GLY A 30 11.48 18.81 9.89
CA GLY A 30 12.30 19.72 10.70
C GLY A 30 11.50 20.74 11.52
N GLN A 31 10.18 20.60 11.61
CA GLN A 31 9.33 21.52 12.35
C GLN A 31 9.11 21.05 13.79
N GLY A 32 9.07 21.99 14.73
CA GLY A 32 8.89 21.70 16.15
C GLY A 32 7.65 20.86 16.46
N ARG A 33 6.60 20.93 15.64
CA ARG A 33 5.38 20.10 15.78
C ARG A 33 5.63 18.60 15.72
N MET A 34 6.67 18.15 15.02
CA MET A 34 7.08 16.73 15.02
C MET A 34 7.62 16.31 16.39
N TRP A 35 8.29 17.20 17.10
CA TRP A 35 9.06 16.90 18.31
C TRP A 35 8.31 17.22 19.61
N GLN A 36 6.98 17.38 19.54
CA GLN A 36 6.17 17.72 20.72
C GLN A 36 5.96 16.54 21.67
N GLN A 37 6.26 15.31 21.25
CA GLN A 37 6.10 14.11 22.05
C GLN A 37 7.34 13.20 21.91
N PRO A 38 7.85 12.59 23.01
CA PRO A 38 8.95 11.64 22.93
C PRO A 38 8.54 10.38 22.16
N TYR A 39 9.19 10.11 21.02
CA TYR A 39 8.90 8.94 20.18
C TYR A 39 9.16 7.58 20.86
N ALA A 40 10.04 7.53 21.86
CA ALA A 40 10.46 6.29 22.51
C ALA A 40 9.61 5.87 23.73
N HIS A 41 8.65 6.71 24.15
CA HIS A 41 7.79 6.41 25.28
C HIS A 41 6.39 6.05 24.79
N THR A 42 6.10 4.76 24.66
CA THR A 42 4.77 4.29 24.28
C THR A 42 3.74 4.71 25.34
N ARG A 43 2.58 5.23 24.90
CA ARG A 43 1.48 5.69 25.77
C ARG A 43 0.19 4.87 25.56
N PRO A 44 0.22 3.54 25.70
CA PRO A 44 -0.92 2.68 25.35
C PRO A 44 -2.17 2.98 26.19
N ARG A 45 -2.00 3.33 27.48
CA ARG A 45 -3.13 3.69 28.36
C ARG A 45 -3.86 4.95 27.89
N ASP A 46 -3.14 5.92 27.33
CA ASP A 46 -3.75 7.14 26.83
C ASP A 46 -4.53 6.88 25.54
N ALA A 47 -3.99 6.01 24.66
CA ALA A 47 -4.72 5.54 23.48
C ALA A 47 -5.98 4.76 23.87
N SER A 48 -5.89 3.85 24.85
CA SER A 48 -7.07 3.12 25.36
C SER A 48 -8.07 4.04 26.06
N ALA A 49 -7.62 5.07 26.78
CA ALA A 49 -8.51 6.05 27.41
C ALA A 49 -9.24 6.94 26.40
N LEU A 50 -8.65 7.14 25.21
CA LEU A 50 -9.26 7.90 24.12
C LEU A 50 -10.40 7.12 23.45
N ALA A 51 -10.20 5.82 23.20
CA ALA A 51 -11.22 4.92 22.68
C ALA A 51 -11.00 3.50 23.20
N SER A 52 -11.72 3.13 24.26
CA SER A 52 -11.62 1.78 24.85
C SER A 52 -12.39 0.73 24.07
N VAL A 53 -13.42 1.15 23.33
CA VAL A 53 -14.24 0.28 22.49
C VAL A 53 -14.35 0.93 21.11
N TRP A 54 -14.03 0.16 20.08
CA TRP A 54 -13.98 0.63 18.70
C TRP A 54 -14.69 -0.32 17.74
N PHE A 55 -15.13 0.23 16.61
CA PHE A 55 -15.63 -0.51 15.47
C PHE A 55 -14.56 -0.58 14.39
N THR A 56 -14.18 -1.79 13.99
CA THR A 56 -13.26 -2.00 12.87
C THR A 56 -14.08 -2.21 11.60
N ALA A 57 -14.01 -1.24 10.70
CA ALA A 57 -14.60 -1.30 9.37
C ALA A 57 -13.62 -1.93 8.38
N TYR A 58 -14.15 -2.71 7.45
CA TYR A 58 -13.42 -3.13 6.26
C TYR A 58 -14.10 -2.49 5.06
N PRO A 59 -13.44 -1.52 4.36
CA PRO A 59 -14.10 -0.70 3.33
C PRO A 59 -14.87 -1.50 2.29
N ALA A 60 -14.29 -2.59 1.79
CA ALA A 60 -14.92 -3.45 0.78
C ALA A 60 -16.13 -4.26 1.30
N SER A 61 -16.39 -4.28 2.61
CA SER A 61 -17.57 -4.89 3.22
C SER A 61 -18.63 -3.87 3.66
N ILE A 62 -18.42 -2.57 3.41
CA ILE A 62 -19.39 -1.54 3.73
C ILE A 62 -20.39 -1.41 2.58
N ILE A 63 -21.66 -1.70 2.88
CA ILE A 63 -22.77 -1.47 1.96
C ILE A 63 -23.17 -0.01 2.06
N THR A 64 -23.07 0.71 0.96
CA THR A 64 -23.41 2.13 0.88
C THR A 64 -24.84 2.32 0.38
N ARG A 65 -25.35 3.56 0.47
CA ARG A 65 -26.56 3.95 -0.26
C ARG A 65 -26.23 3.99 -1.76
N GLU A 66 -27.27 3.95 -2.60
CA GLU A 66 -27.11 4.21 -4.04
C GLU A 66 -26.36 5.54 -4.25
N ASP A 67 -25.35 5.52 -5.13
CA ASP A 67 -24.41 6.61 -5.41
C ASP A 67 -23.59 7.14 -4.21
N GLY A 68 -23.68 6.49 -3.04
CA GLY A 68 -22.95 6.85 -1.83
C GLY A 68 -21.58 6.17 -1.72
N THR A 69 -20.66 6.85 -1.05
CA THR A 69 -19.30 6.38 -0.79
C THR A 69 -19.17 5.69 0.57
N VAL A 70 -18.11 4.90 0.77
CA VAL A 70 -17.81 4.26 2.07
C VAL A 70 -17.62 5.31 3.16
N LEU A 71 -16.90 6.40 2.87
CA LEU A 71 -16.68 7.48 3.83
C LEU A 71 -17.98 8.21 4.22
N GLU A 72 -18.94 8.35 3.30
CA GLU A 72 -20.27 8.88 3.64
C GLU A 72 -21.06 7.93 4.52
N ALA A 73 -21.04 6.62 4.22
CA ALA A 73 -21.71 5.62 5.04
C ALA A 73 -21.16 5.59 6.47
N LEU A 74 -19.83 5.64 6.63
CA LEU A 74 -19.18 5.73 7.94
C LEU A 74 -19.41 7.08 8.63
N GLY A 75 -19.69 8.13 7.86
CA GLY A 75 -19.99 9.48 8.37
C GLY A 75 -21.46 9.75 8.67
N ASP A 76 -22.36 8.79 8.43
CA ASP A 76 -23.81 8.97 8.60
C ASP A 76 -24.16 9.23 10.08
N GLU A 77 -24.92 10.29 10.34
CA GLU A 77 -25.27 10.71 11.70
C GLU A 77 -26.07 9.63 12.45
N THR A 78 -26.94 8.90 11.75
CA THR A 78 -27.75 7.83 12.35
C THR A 78 -26.86 6.69 12.85
N LEU A 79 -25.82 6.36 12.08
CA LEU A 79 -24.81 5.38 12.49
C LEU A 79 -24.11 5.85 13.77
N TRP A 80 -23.65 7.11 13.82
CA TRP A 80 -22.95 7.63 14.99
C TRP A 80 -23.82 7.72 16.25
N HIS A 81 -25.10 8.08 16.13
CA HIS A 81 -26.05 7.97 17.25
C HIS A 81 -26.17 6.54 17.78
N ALA A 82 -26.24 5.54 16.88
CA ALA A 82 -26.32 4.14 17.26
C ALA A 82 -25.02 3.64 17.93
N LEU A 83 -23.86 3.95 17.33
CA LEU A 83 -22.54 3.61 17.85
C LEU A 83 -22.31 4.20 19.25
N SER A 84 -22.64 5.49 19.44
CA SER A 84 -22.50 6.17 20.72
C SER A 84 -23.40 5.54 21.80
N LYS A 85 -24.64 5.17 21.44
CA LYS A 85 -25.59 4.53 22.38
C LYS A 85 -25.07 3.20 22.93
N ILE A 86 -24.30 2.45 22.15
CA ILE A 86 -23.70 1.17 22.59
C ILE A 86 -22.28 1.32 23.13
N GLY A 87 -21.77 2.55 23.23
CA GLY A 87 -20.48 2.86 23.85
C GLY A 87 -19.25 2.76 22.92
N ILE A 88 -19.44 2.75 21.59
CA ILE A 88 -18.32 2.85 20.65
C ILE A 88 -17.74 4.27 20.69
N GLN A 89 -16.44 4.36 20.86
CA GLN A 89 -15.65 5.60 20.99
C GLN A 89 -14.64 5.78 19.86
N GLY A 90 -14.65 4.90 18.86
CA GLY A 90 -13.88 5.11 17.66
C GLY A 90 -14.23 4.18 16.52
N ILE A 91 -13.86 4.60 15.32
CA ILE A 91 -13.91 3.77 14.12
C ILE A 91 -12.48 3.64 13.60
N HIS A 92 -12.03 2.39 13.47
CA HIS A 92 -10.90 2.07 12.60
C HIS A 92 -11.47 1.83 11.20
N ASN A 93 -11.21 2.75 10.28
CA ASN A 93 -11.87 2.77 8.96
C ASN A 93 -11.27 1.78 7.95
N GLY A 94 -10.18 1.10 8.30
CA GLY A 94 -9.41 0.27 7.37
C GLY A 94 -8.62 1.09 6.34
N PRO A 95 -7.90 0.44 5.42
CA PRO A 95 -7.09 1.12 4.41
C PRO A 95 -7.95 1.84 3.36
N LEU A 96 -7.89 3.19 3.35
CA LEU A 96 -8.66 4.03 2.43
C LEU A 96 -7.87 4.56 1.23
N LYS A 97 -6.55 4.34 1.22
CA LYS A 97 -5.68 4.92 0.20
C LYS A 97 -5.78 4.14 -1.10
N ARG A 98 -5.64 4.83 -2.24
CA ARG A 98 -5.63 4.16 -3.55
C ARG A 98 -4.57 3.07 -3.55
N SER A 99 -4.98 1.89 -3.98
CA SER A 99 -4.25 0.63 -3.82
C SER A 99 -4.32 -0.22 -5.10
N GLY A 100 -3.56 -1.31 -5.15
CA GLY A 100 -3.48 -2.21 -6.30
C GLY A 100 -2.19 -2.05 -7.08
N GLY A 101 -2.28 -1.71 -8.35
CA GLY A 101 -1.09 -1.62 -9.21
C GLY A 101 -1.31 -0.83 -10.48
N LEU A 102 -0.29 -0.80 -11.33
CA LEU A 102 -0.32 -0.17 -12.65
C LEU A 102 0.05 -1.18 -13.74
N LYS A 103 -0.72 -1.23 -14.82
CA LYS A 103 -0.41 -2.05 -16.00
C LYS A 103 -0.70 -1.25 -17.26
N GLY A 104 0.32 -1.02 -18.10
CA GLY A 104 0.18 -0.22 -19.32
C GLY A 104 -0.29 1.23 -19.10
N GLY A 105 -0.07 1.79 -17.90
CA GLY A 105 -0.56 3.12 -17.51
C GLY A 105 -1.95 3.13 -16.87
N GLU A 106 -2.66 1.99 -16.85
CA GLU A 106 -3.96 1.86 -16.21
C GLU A 106 -3.85 1.32 -14.78
N PHE A 107 -4.70 1.83 -13.89
CA PHE A 107 -4.81 1.32 -12.53
C PHE A 107 -5.49 -0.05 -12.52
N THR A 108 -4.91 -0.96 -11.75
CA THR A 108 -5.46 -2.30 -11.51
C THR A 108 -6.08 -2.37 -10.12
N PRO A 109 -7.11 -3.21 -9.90
CA PRO A 109 -7.72 -3.39 -8.58
C PRO A 109 -6.71 -3.85 -7.53
N THR A 110 -7.04 -3.60 -6.26
CA THR A 110 -6.34 -4.22 -5.13
C THR A 110 -6.47 -5.75 -5.17
N ILE A 111 -5.40 -6.43 -4.78
CA ILE A 111 -5.40 -7.88 -4.53
C ILE A 111 -5.22 -8.21 -3.04
N ASP A 112 -5.09 -7.18 -2.20
CA ASP A 112 -4.77 -7.28 -0.77
C ASP A 112 -5.71 -6.40 0.06
N GLY A 113 -6.98 -6.26 -0.33
CA GLY A 113 -7.98 -5.56 0.49
C GLY A 113 -7.64 -4.10 0.79
N ASN A 114 -7.04 -3.40 -0.17
CA ASN A 114 -6.48 -2.06 -0.09
C ASN A 114 -5.20 -1.92 0.77
N PHE A 115 -4.64 -3.00 1.31
CA PHE A 115 -3.36 -2.96 2.03
C PHE A 115 -2.15 -2.80 1.08
N ASP A 116 -2.34 -3.02 -0.21
CA ASP A 116 -1.38 -2.80 -1.30
C ASP A 116 -1.43 -1.35 -1.82
N ARG A 117 -1.26 -0.35 -0.94
CA ARG A 117 -1.32 1.08 -1.30
C ARG A 117 -0.31 1.46 -2.38
N ILE A 118 -0.71 2.37 -3.27
CA ILE A 118 0.13 2.92 -4.36
C ILE A 118 0.09 4.45 -4.45
N SER A 119 -0.73 5.10 -3.63
CA SER A 119 -0.77 6.56 -3.46
C SER A 119 -1.11 6.92 -2.02
N PHE A 120 -0.91 8.18 -1.64
CA PHE A 120 -1.39 8.74 -0.38
C PHE A 120 -2.79 9.36 -0.47
N ASP A 121 -3.36 9.43 -1.67
CA ASP A 121 -4.70 9.96 -1.90
C ASP A 121 -5.75 8.90 -1.55
N ILE A 122 -6.94 9.36 -1.17
CA ILE A 122 -8.08 8.47 -0.95
C ILE A 122 -8.45 7.78 -2.26
N ASP A 123 -8.76 6.48 -2.18
CA ASP A 123 -9.28 5.76 -3.33
C ASP A 123 -10.63 6.39 -3.75
N PRO A 124 -10.79 6.84 -5.01
CA PRO A 124 -12.02 7.48 -5.46
C PRO A 124 -13.28 6.63 -5.28
N GLN A 125 -13.15 5.30 -5.21
CA GLN A 125 -14.28 4.40 -4.95
C GLN A 125 -14.74 4.43 -3.48
N LEU A 126 -13.85 4.85 -2.56
CA LEU A 126 -14.11 4.87 -1.12
C LEU A 126 -14.53 6.25 -0.62
N GLY A 127 -14.14 7.31 -1.34
CA GLY A 127 -14.58 8.69 -1.11
C GLY A 127 -13.51 9.73 -1.41
N THR A 128 -13.49 10.80 -0.62
CA THR A 128 -12.63 11.98 -0.80
C THR A 128 -12.02 12.45 0.51
N ASP A 129 -10.96 13.26 0.45
CA ASP A 129 -10.39 13.90 1.64
C ASP A 129 -11.42 14.77 2.39
N ALA A 130 -12.32 15.44 1.66
CA ALA A 130 -13.37 16.25 2.26
C ALA A 130 -14.36 15.41 3.09
N GLN A 131 -14.71 14.22 2.60
CA GLN A 131 -15.55 13.26 3.32
C GLN A 131 -14.81 12.66 4.53
N LEU A 132 -13.50 12.37 4.42
CA LEU A 132 -12.69 11.92 5.57
C LEU A 132 -12.62 13.00 6.68
N HIS A 133 -12.46 14.27 6.28
CA HIS A 133 -12.53 15.38 7.23
C HIS A 133 -13.92 15.51 7.86
N ALA A 134 -15.00 15.28 7.09
CA ALA A 134 -16.36 15.27 7.62
C ALA A 134 -16.59 14.14 8.63
N LEU A 135 -16.12 12.92 8.33
CA LEU A 135 -16.13 11.78 9.22
C LEU A 135 -15.39 12.09 10.54
N THR A 136 -14.22 12.72 10.45
CA THR A 136 -13.45 13.13 11.65
C THR A 136 -14.21 14.15 12.50
N ARG A 137 -14.91 15.12 11.89
CA ARG A 137 -15.76 16.07 12.61
C ARG A 137 -16.95 15.37 13.28
N MET A 138 -17.57 14.41 12.59
CA MET A 138 -18.68 13.63 13.13
C MET A 138 -18.25 12.82 14.36
N ALA A 139 -17.13 12.10 14.28
CA ALA A 139 -16.57 11.37 15.42
C ALA A 139 -16.32 12.30 16.62
N ALA A 140 -15.72 13.48 16.39
CA ALA A 140 -15.44 14.45 17.44
C ALA A 140 -16.73 14.96 18.12
N ALA A 141 -17.83 15.17 17.37
CA ALA A 141 -19.13 15.55 17.92
C ALA A 141 -19.72 14.47 18.85
N HIS A 142 -19.30 13.22 18.69
CA HIS A 142 -19.68 12.08 19.55
C HIS A 142 -18.60 11.70 20.58
N ASN A 143 -17.62 12.58 20.84
CA ASN A 143 -16.48 12.32 21.73
C ASN A 143 -15.71 11.04 21.37
N ALA A 144 -15.64 10.75 20.07
CA ALA A 144 -14.99 9.58 19.49
C ALA A 144 -13.85 9.98 18.54
N VAL A 145 -13.09 8.99 18.09
CA VAL A 145 -11.94 9.19 17.18
C VAL A 145 -12.00 8.32 15.94
N ILE A 146 -11.33 8.79 14.89
CA ILE A 146 -11.10 8.02 13.66
C ILE A 146 -9.66 7.52 13.68
N ILE A 147 -9.48 6.27 13.30
CA ILE A 147 -8.20 5.57 13.31
C ILE A 147 -7.96 5.06 11.89
N ASP A 148 -6.86 5.50 11.30
CA ASP A 148 -6.50 5.14 9.93
C ASP A 148 -5.34 4.13 9.92
N ASP A 149 -5.20 3.40 8.82
CA ASP A 149 -4.16 2.40 8.66
C ASP A 149 -2.80 3.02 8.28
N VAL A 150 -1.77 2.61 9.00
CA VAL A 150 -0.38 2.85 8.63
C VAL A 150 0.20 1.52 8.16
N ILE A 151 0.53 1.44 6.87
CA ILE A 151 1.05 0.21 6.24
C ILE A 151 2.53 0.45 5.93
N PRO A 152 3.46 -0.08 6.74
CA PRO A 152 4.87 0.27 6.63
C PRO A 152 5.71 -0.73 5.82
N SER A 153 5.20 -1.93 5.54
CA SER A 153 6.05 -3.06 5.12
C SER A 153 6.00 -3.37 3.62
N HIS A 154 5.00 -2.87 2.90
CA HIS A 154 4.84 -3.12 1.47
C HIS A 154 3.97 -2.06 0.79
N THR A 155 4.05 -2.04 -0.54
CA THR A 155 3.20 -1.27 -1.43
C THR A 155 2.55 -2.21 -2.43
N GLY A 156 1.53 -1.73 -3.13
CA GLY A 156 1.10 -2.37 -4.36
C GLY A 156 2.11 -2.20 -5.51
N LYS A 157 1.81 -2.79 -6.66
CA LYS A 157 2.65 -2.72 -7.88
C LYS A 157 2.40 -1.44 -8.67
N GLY A 158 2.45 -0.31 -7.96
CA GLY A 158 2.19 1.04 -8.47
C GLY A 158 3.40 1.68 -9.14
N ALA A 159 3.41 3.01 -9.22
CA ALA A 159 4.44 3.74 -9.94
C ALA A 159 5.84 3.56 -9.32
N ASP A 160 5.95 3.53 -7.99
CA ASP A 160 7.21 3.25 -7.30
C ASP A 160 7.80 1.89 -7.73
N PHE A 161 6.96 0.85 -7.82
CA PHE A 161 7.36 -0.49 -8.26
C PHE A 161 7.81 -0.49 -9.73
N ARG A 162 7.07 0.18 -10.62
CA ARG A 162 7.42 0.27 -12.04
C ARG A 162 8.73 1.04 -12.28
N LEU A 163 8.97 2.09 -11.50
CA LEU A 163 10.24 2.84 -11.56
C LEU A 163 11.40 2.01 -10.99
N ALA A 164 11.15 1.18 -9.98
CA ALA A 164 12.15 0.25 -9.46
C ALA A 164 12.52 -0.84 -10.47
N GLU A 165 11.53 -1.41 -11.18
CA GLU A 165 11.75 -2.36 -12.29
C GLU A 165 12.68 -1.77 -13.37
N MET A 166 12.56 -0.47 -13.65
CA MET A 166 13.38 0.26 -14.63
C MET A 166 14.76 0.70 -14.11
N ALA A 167 15.14 0.30 -12.88
CA ALA A 167 16.34 0.81 -12.20
C ALA A 167 16.44 2.36 -12.16
N TYR A 168 15.29 3.05 -12.12
CA TYR A 168 15.25 4.51 -12.23
C TYR A 168 15.63 5.18 -10.91
N GLU A 169 16.66 6.03 -10.92
CA GLU A 169 17.13 6.82 -9.77
C GLU A 169 17.17 6.00 -8.45
N ASP A 170 16.50 6.48 -7.39
CA ASP A 170 16.52 5.88 -6.05
C ASP A 170 15.42 4.84 -5.83
N TYR A 171 14.53 4.63 -6.80
CA TYR A 171 13.35 3.76 -6.63
C TYR A 171 13.70 2.29 -6.36
N PRO A 172 14.77 1.70 -6.94
CA PRO A 172 15.20 0.35 -6.56
C PRO A 172 15.49 0.20 -5.07
N GLY A 173 15.96 1.27 -4.41
CA GLY A 173 16.25 1.28 -2.97
C GLY A 173 15.00 1.14 -2.08
N LEU A 174 13.79 1.22 -2.65
CA LEU A 174 12.53 0.98 -1.93
C LEU A 174 12.19 -0.51 -1.79
N TYR A 175 12.78 -1.37 -2.61
CA TYR A 175 12.38 -2.77 -2.73
C TYR A 175 13.58 -3.72 -2.56
N HIS A 176 13.28 -4.96 -2.18
CA HIS A 176 14.25 -6.06 -2.28
C HIS A 176 14.19 -6.63 -3.69
N MET A 177 14.71 -5.87 -4.66
CA MET A 177 14.75 -6.23 -6.08
C MET A 177 16.19 -6.49 -6.52
N VAL A 178 16.42 -7.58 -7.25
CA VAL A 178 17.74 -8.00 -7.70
C VAL A 178 17.69 -8.16 -9.22
N GLU A 179 18.61 -7.49 -9.91
CA GLU A 179 18.80 -7.65 -11.34
C GLU A 179 19.49 -8.99 -11.64
N ILE A 180 18.92 -9.75 -12.58
CA ILE A 180 19.50 -11.00 -13.09
C ILE A 180 20.10 -10.72 -14.46
N ARG A 181 21.36 -11.09 -14.66
CA ARG A 181 22.05 -10.86 -15.93
C ARG A 181 21.38 -11.62 -17.07
N GLU A 182 21.44 -11.06 -18.27
CA GLU A 182 20.75 -11.62 -19.45
C GLU A 182 21.16 -13.06 -19.76
N GLU A 183 22.43 -13.42 -19.58
CA GLU A 183 22.92 -14.79 -19.79
C GLU A 183 22.23 -15.82 -18.86
N ASP A 184 21.64 -15.34 -17.77
CA ASP A 184 21.02 -16.15 -16.72
C ASP A 184 19.48 -16.09 -16.75
N TRP A 185 18.87 -15.32 -17.65
CA TRP A 185 17.42 -15.29 -17.85
C TRP A 185 16.79 -16.67 -18.12
N PRO A 186 17.44 -17.61 -18.83
CA PRO A 186 16.90 -18.97 -19.00
C PRO A 186 16.68 -19.74 -17.68
N LEU A 187 17.21 -19.25 -16.55
CA LEU A 187 16.97 -19.83 -15.22
C LEU A 187 15.64 -19.38 -14.60
N LEU A 188 15.08 -18.28 -15.08
CA LEU A 188 13.84 -17.69 -14.58
C LEU A 188 12.62 -18.41 -15.16
N PRO A 189 11.50 -18.45 -14.44
CA PRO A 189 10.28 -19.04 -14.97
C PRO A 189 9.71 -18.17 -16.09
N GLU A 190 9.04 -18.80 -17.05
CA GLU A 190 8.18 -18.06 -17.98
C GLU A 190 7.05 -17.39 -17.20
N ILE A 191 6.73 -16.17 -17.58
CA ILE A 191 5.64 -15.42 -16.94
C ILE A 191 4.43 -15.52 -17.83
N ALA A 192 3.40 -16.16 -17.29
CA ALA A 192 2.15 -16.38 -18.01
C ALA A 192 1.56 -15.04 -18.48
N GLU A 193 0.97 -15.08 -19.68
CA GLU A 193 0.37 -13.90 -20.28
C GLU A 193 -0.61 -13.22 -19.30
N GLY A 194 -0.45 -11.90 -19.17
CA GLY A 194 -1.27 -11.10 -18.29
C GLY A 194 -0.82 -11.02 -16.83
N ARG A 195 0.13 -11.85 -16.39
CA ARG A 195 0.71 -11.80 -15.03
C ARG A 195 1.87 -10.80 -14.97
N ASP A 196 2.00 -10.13 -13.83
CA ASP A 196 3.11 -9.20 -13.57
C ASP A 196 4.36 -9.87 -13.00
N ALA A 197 4.24 -11.08 -12.47
CA ALA A 197 5.35 -11.85 -11.93
C ALA A 197 4.99 -13.33 -11.82
N GLN A 198 6.00 -14.19 -11.76
CA GLN A 198 5.86 -15.61 -11.49
C GLN A 198 6.73 -16.02 -10.31
N ASN A 199 6.18 -16.79 -9.37
CA ASN A 199 6.92 -17.29 -8.22
C ASN A 199 8.02 -18.25 -8.67
N LEU A 200 9.22 -18.11 -8.08
CA LEU A 200 10.32 -19.02 -8.34
C LEU A 200 10.05 -20.35 -7.65
N SER A 201 10.35 -21.46 -8.31
CA SER A 201 10.39 -22.77 -7.66
C SER A 201 11.60 -22.90 -6.72
N PRO A 202 11.56 -23.79 -5.71
CA PRO A 202 12.70 -24.00 -4.82
C PRO A 202 14.02 -24.33 -5.55
N PRO A 203 14.05 -25.20 -6.59
CA PRO A 203 15.26 -25.44 -7.36
C PRO A 203 15.81 -24.19 -8.07
N GLN A 204 14.94 -23.32 -8.59
CA GLN A 204 15.37 -22.06 -9.20
C GLN A 204 16.00 -21.13 -8.17
N VAL A 205 15.43 -21.06 -6.96
CA VAL A 205 16.00 -20.27 -5.85
C VAL A 205 17.39 -20.80 -5.47
N ASP A 206 17.58 -22.11 -5.40
CA ASP A 206 18.88 -22.71 -5.09
C ASP A 206 19.92 -22.40 -6.18
N ILE A 207 19.54 -22.48 -7.47
CA ILE A 207 20.44 -22.14 -8.58
C ILE A 207 20.85 -20.66 -8.53
N LEU A 208 19.90 -19.74 -8.28
CA LEU A 208 20.20 -18.31 -8.20
C LEU A 208 21.05 -17.94 -6.98
N ARG A 209 20.90 -18.67 -5.86
CA ARG A 209 21.80 -18.57 -4.70
C ARG A 209 23.21 -19.00 -5.06
N ASP A 210 23.37 -20.12 -5.75
CA ASP A 210 24.68 -20.65 -6.13
C ASP A 210 25.40 -19.72 -7.14
N LYS A 211 24.63 -18.91 -7.88
CA LYS A 211 25.13 -17.80 -8.71
C LYS A 211 25.31 -16.47 -7.95
N HIS A 212 25.06 -16.44 -6.64
CA HIS A 212 25.21 -15.27 -5.77
C HIS A 212 24.29 -14.08 -6.09
N TYR A 213 23.14 -14.31 -6.76
CA TYR A 213 22.14 -13.25 -6.94
C TYR A 213 21.33 -12.99 -5.67
N ILE A 214 20.91 -14.06 -5.01
CA ILE A 214 20.02 -14.00 -3.85
C ILE A 214 20.55 -14.84 -2.69
N VAL A 215 20.03 -14.59 -1.49
CA VAL A 215 20.42 -15.33 -0.27
C VAL A 215 19.91 -16.78 -0.24
N GLY A 216 19.09 -17.17 -1.22
CA GLY A 216 18.44 -18.48 -1.30
C GLY A 216 17.08 -18.50 -0.61
N GLN A 217 16.69 -19.68 -0.15
CA GLN A 217 15.37 -19.91 0.44
C GLN A 217 15.24 -19.16 1.77
N LEU A 218 14.16 -18.40 1.94
CA LEU A 218 13.86 -17.69 3.18
C LEU A 218 13.24 -18.66 4.20
N GLN A 219 13.41 -18.38 5.49
CA GLN A 219 12.99 -19.28 6.57
C GLN A 219 11.48 -19.56 6.60
N ARG A 220 10.65 -18.61 6.13
CA ARG A 220 9.19 -18.69 6.19
C ARG A 220 8.57 -18.14 4.91
N VAL A 221 7.87 -19.01 4.19
CA VAL A 221 7.02 -18.61 3.06
C VAL A 221 5.66 -18.22 3.59
N ILE A 222 5.43 -16.91 3.70
CA ILE A 222 4.13 -16.37 4.12
C ILE A 222 3.12 -16.64 3.01
N PHE A 223 1.91 -17.10 3.34
CA PHE A 223 0.87 -17.46 2.35
C PHE A 223 1.31 -18.57 1.39
N PHE A 224 2.00 -19.59 1.90
CA PHE A 224 2.35 -20.77 1.11
C PHE A 224 1.09 -21.41 0.50
N GLU A 225 1.14 -21.61 -0.81
CA GLU A 225 0.09 -22.27 -1.58
C GLU A 225 0.75 -23.12 -2.67
N PRO A 226 0.60 -24.46 -2.64
CA PRO A 226 1.21 -25.36 -3.62
C PRO A 226 0.88 -24.96 -5.06
N GLY A 227 1.90 -24.86 -5.92
CA GLY A 227 1.76 -24.44 -7.31
C GLY A 227 1.41 -22.96 -7.55
N VAL A 228 1.24 -22.17 -6.49
CA VAL A 228 0.94 -20.72 -6.58
C VAL A 228 2.04 -19.88 -5.95
N LYS A 229 2.39 -20.17 -4.68
CA LYS A 229 3.47 -19.52 -3.93
C LYS A 229 4.19 -20.56 -3.07
N GLU A 230 5.34 -21.00 -3.56
CA GLU A 230 6.18 -22.00 -2.90
C GLU A 230 7.46 -21.39 -2.34
N THR A 231 7.81 -20.17 -2.76
CA THR A 231 8.95 -19.39 -2.24
C THR A 231 8.56 -17.92 -2.04
N ASP A 232 9.44 -17.11 -1.44
CA ASP A 232 9.26 -15.66 -1.33
C ASP A 232 9.96 -14.86 -2.44
N TRP A 233 10.48 -15.55 -3.46
CA TRP A 233 11.10 -14.92 -4.61
C TRP A 233 10.20 -15.04 -5.83
N SER A 234 10.08 -13.97 -6.60
CA SER A 234 9.35 -13.97 -7.87
C SER A 234 10.17 -13.27 -8.93
N ALA A 235 10.06 -13.71 -10.18
CA ALA A 235 10.62 -13.02 -11.34
C ALA A 235 9.55 -12.12 -11.98
N THR A 236 9.95 -10.92 -12.40
CA THR A 236 9.18 -10.03 -13.27
C THR A 236 9.46 -10.36 -14.74
N PRO A 237 8.63 -9.88 -15.69
CA PRO A 237 8.97 -9.93 -17.11
C PRO A 237 10.25 -9.16 -17.39
N VAL A 238 10.79 -9.38 -18.59
CA VAL A 238 11.84 -8.52 -19.12
C VAL A 238 11.33 -7.08 -19.12
N VAL A 239 12.05 -6.21 -18.42
CA VAL A 239 11.77 -4.78 -18.38
C VAL A 239 12.45 -4.15 -19.59
N VAL A 240 11.66 -3.63 -20.52
CA VAL A 240 12.16 -2.98 -21.74
C VAL A 240 11.93 -1.48 -21.61
N GLY A 241 13.00 -0.70 -21.42
CA GLY A 241 12.93 0.77 -21.36
C GLY A 241 13.98 1.42 -20.49
#